data_AF-A0A0R1ULU0-F1
#
_entry.id   AF-A0A0R1ULU0-F1
#
_cell.length_a   1.000
_cell.length_b   1.000
_cell.length_c   1.000
_cell.angle_alpha   90.00
_cell.angle_beta   90.00
_cell.angle_gamma   90.00
#
_symmetry.space_group_name_H-M   'P 1'
#
loop_
_entity.id
_entity.type
_entity.pdbx_description
1 polymer ?
#
loop_
_entity_poly.entity_id
_entity_poly.type
_entity_poly.pdbx_seq_one_letter_code
_entity_poly.pdbx_strand_id
1 'polypeptide(L)'
;MMTDTAAAYRFLYTGDHETIIYAALKRLGMRPHQDSYEDYLQEARVCFPKIYADFPDDPLAKPHQFLAYAQKALVWQLTDQIRRDRRQDVPREAGDQTPLIEAVASDEDILDAIGLKDFRTYLIQLIGGAGTTGEWRFLVGTLVDQLTPEEIATKYGVGRATVFRWRRSLLRRLVHHLAPPESFLE
;
A
#
# COMPACT_ATOMS: atom_id res chain seq x y z
N MET A 1 -27.51 2.87 -13.69
CA MET A 1 -26.82 3.35 -14.90
C MET A 1 -25.46 2.68 -14.92
N MET A 2 -25.06 2.02 -16.00
CA MET A 2 -23.67 1.57 -16.16
C MET A 2 -22.82 2.82 -16.28
N THR A 3 -22.13 3.19 -15.19
CA THR A 3 -21.08 4.20 -15.20
C THR A 3 -20.03 3.73 -16.20
N ASP A 4 -19.73 4.52 -17.23
CA ASP A 4 -18.56 4.28 -18.07
C ASP A 4 -17.30 4.65 -17.28
N THR A 5 -16.96 3.77 -16.35
CA THR A 5 -15.81 3.89 -15.46
C THR A 5 -14.51 4.01 -16.26
N ALA A 6 -14.44 3.38 -17.43
CA ALA A 6 -13.29 3.47 -18.32
C ALA A 6 -13.15 4.87 -18.93
N ALA A 7 -14.24 5.50 -19.39
CA ALA A 7 -14.22 6.87 -19.87
C ALA A 7 -13.85 7.87 -18.76
N ALA A 8 -14.37 7.68 -17.55
CA ALA A 8 -14.02 8.51 -16.40
C ALA A 8 -12.52 8.44 -16.06
N TYR A 9 -11.94 7.23 -15.98
CA TYR A 9 -10.50 7.09 -15.71
C TYR A 9 -9.62 7.59 -16.86
N ARG A 10 -10.03 7.38 -18.11
CA ARG A 10 -9.33 8.00 -19.25
C ARG A 10 -9.31 9.51 -19.12
N PHE A 11 -10.44 10.12 -18.78
CA PHE A 11 -10.51 11.57 -18.55
C PHE A 11 -9.61 12.00 -17.39
N LEU A 12 -9.61 11.29 -16.28
CA LEU A 12 -8.80 11.60 -15.09
C LEU A 12 -7.29 11.57 -15.38
N TYR A 13 -6.83 10.54 -16.09
CA TYR A 13 -5.41 10.34 -16.41
C TYR A 13 -4.97 11.04 -17.71
N THR A 14 -5.84 11.87 -18.30
CA THR A 14 -5.48 12.70 -19.45
C THR A 14 -4.83 14.00 -18.97
N GLY A 15 -3.62 14.28 -19.45
CA GLY A 15 -2.92 15.54 -19.19
C GLY A 15 -2.68 15.79 -17.71
N ASP A 16 -3.13 16.93 -17.22
CA ASP A 16 -2.98 17.38 -15.82
C ASP A 16 -4.27 17.25 -15.00
N HIS A 17 -5.28 16.52 -15.49
CA HIS A 17 -6.58 16.45 -14.82
C HIS A 17 -6.51 15.80 -13.44
N GLU A 18 -5.57 14.86 -13.20
CA GLU A 18 -5.35 14.28 -11.87
C GLU A 18 -4.94 15.35 -10.82
N THR A 19 -4.42 16.50 -11.25
CA THR A 19 -4.01 17.58 -10.33
C THR A 19 -5.17 18.13 -9.49
N ILE A 20 -6.42 17.96 -9.93
CA ILE A 20 -7.59 18.33 -9.14
C ILE A 20 -7.70 17.52 -7.83
N ILE A 21 -7.22 16.26 -7.83
CA ILE A 21 -7.23 15.40 -6.66
C ILE A 21 -6.20 15.92 -5.65
N TYR A 22 -4.97 16.21 -6.10
CA TYR A 22 -3.94 16.81 -5.26
C TYR A 22 -4.38 18.18 -4.72
N ALA A 23 -5.06 18.98 -5.53
CA ALA A 23 -5.61 20.26 -5.10
C ALA A 23 -6.73 20.11 -4.06
N ALA A 24 -7.56 19.07 -4.17
CA ALA A 24 -8.59 18.74 -3.18
C ALA A 24 -7.96 18.31 -1.84
N LEU A 25 -6.99 17.39 -1.85
CA LEU A 25 -6.28 16.92 -0.65
C LEU A 25 -5.51 18.07 0.03
N LYS A 26 -4.82 18.92 -0.76
CA LYS A 26 -4.14 20.11 -0.25
C LYS A 26 -5.11 21.08 0.44
N ARG A 27 -6.32 21.26 -0.10
CA ARG A 27 -7.37 22.10 0.50
C ARG A 27 -7.89 21.54 1.82
N LEU A 28 -7.85 20.22 1.98
CA LEU A 28 -8.19 19.53 3.24
C LEU A 28 -7.04 19.54 4.26
N GLY A 29 -5.91 20.17 3.93
CA GLY A 29 -4.74 20.25 4.80
C GLY A 29 -3.94 18.95 4.88
N MET A 30 -4.22 17.99 4.00
CA MET A 30 -3.47 16.74 3.94
C MET A 30 -2.11 16.97 3.28
N ARG A 31 -1.09 16.32 3.83
CA ARG A 31 0.28 16.42 3.33
C ARG A 31 0.78 15.03 2.92
N PRO A 32 1.63 14.90 1.88
CA PRO A 32 2.11 13.61 1.41
C PRO A 32 2.86 12.73 2.42
N HIS A 33 3.32 13.29 3.53
CA HIS A 33 4.02 12.55 4.59
C HIS A 33 3.08 12.05 5.71
N GLN A 34 1.78 12.28 5.60
CA GLN A 34 0.80 11.74 6.54
C GLN A 34 0.46 10.31 6.09
N ASP A 35 0.41 9.38 7.03
CA ASP A 35 0.17 7.96 6.75
C ASP A 35 -1.18 7.74 6.02
N SER A 36 -2.18 8.56 6.29
CA SER A 36 -3.49 8.50 5.64
C SER A 36 -3.58 9.18 4.27
N TYR A 37 -2.51 9.83 3.79
CA TYR A 37 -2.54 10.58 2.54
C TYR A 37 -2.80 9.68 1.32
N GLU A 38 -2.10 8.55 1.24
CA GLU A 38 -2.27 7.58 0.15
C GLU A 38 -3.68 6.97 0.16
N ASP A 39 -4.23 6.68 1.34
CA ASP A 39 -5.59 6.14 1.47
C ASP A 39 -6.63 7.12 0.92
N TYR A 40 -6.57 8.40 1.32
CA TYR A 40 -7.49 9.41 0.81
C TYR A 40 -7.26 9.75 -0.68
N LEU A 41 -6.04 9.58 -1.18
CA LEU A 41 -5.73 9.71 -2.61
C LEU A 41 -6.41 8.60 -3.42
N GLN A 42 -6.34 7.36 -2.94
CA GLN A 42 -6.99 6.23 -3.59
C GLN A 42 -8.51 6.33 -3.51
N GLU A 43 -9.04 6.71 -2.35
CA GLU A 43 -10.47 6.96 -2.18
C GLU A 43 -10.98 8.05 -3.15
N ALA A 44 -10.22 9.12 -3.32
CA ALA A 44 -10.57 10.17 -4.29
C ALA A 44 -10.65 9.63 -5.72
N ARG A 45 -9.76 8.70 -6.11
CA ARG A 45 -9.78 8.02 -7.42
C ARG A 45 -10.96 7.05 -7.53
N VAL A 46 -11.35 6.36 -6.46
CA VAL A 46 -12.52 5.48 -6.41
C VAL A 46 -13.83 6.26 -6.52
N CYS A 47 -13.90 7.43 -5.88
CA CYS A 47 -15.07 8.32 -5.96
C CYS A 47 -15.22 9.01 -7.32
N PHE A 48 -14.13 9.19 -8.07
CA PHE A 48 -14.11 9.99 -9.29
C PHE A 48 -15.09 9.53 -10.39
N PRO A 49 -15.21 8.23 -10.74
CA PRO A 49 -16.18 7.77 -11.74
C PRO A 49 -17.63 8.12 -11.41
N LYS A 50 -17.99 8.12 -10.13
CA LYS A 50 -19.32 8.52 -9.69
C LYS A 50 -19.55 10.02 -9.91
N ILE A 51 -18.57 10.84 -9.52
CA ILE A 51 -18.60 12.30 -9.76
C ILE A 51 -18.67 12.62 -11.26
N TYR A 52 -17.96 11.85 -12.08
CA TYR A 52 -17.99 11.96 -13.54
C TYR A 52 -19.39 11.69 -14.10
N ALA A 53 -20.09 10.67 -13.59
CA ALA A 53 -21.44 10.33 -14.01
C ALA A 53 -22.54 11.24 -13.45
N ASP A 54 -22.32 11.82 -12.26
CA ASP A 54 -23.26 12.72 -11.59
C ASP A 54 -23.19 14.16 -12.13
N PHE A 55 -22.23 14.46 -13.01
CA PHE A 55 -22.10 15.78 -13.63
C PHE A 55 -23.28 16.03 -14.59
N PRO A 56 -24.02 17.16 -14.46
CA PRO A 56 -25.26 17.40 -15.21
C PRO A 56 -25.05 17.73 -16.70
N ASP A 57 -23.83 18.08 -17.10
CA ASP A 57 -23.43 18.37 -18.47
C ASP A 57 -22.48 17.28 -19.00
N ASP A 58 -22.06 17.37 -20.26
CA ASP A 58 -21.02 16.49 -20.79
C ASP A 58 -19.61 16.93 -20.30
N PRO A 59 -18.87 16.07 -19.56
CA PRO A 59 -17.51 16.36 -19.11
C PRO A 59 -16.53 16.65 -20.25
N LEU A 60 -16.73 16.05 -21.43
CA LEU A 60 -15.86 16.25 -22.59
C LEU A 60 -16.16 17.57 -23.31
N ALA A 61 -17.42 17.99 -23.34
CA ALA A 61 -17.81 19.27 -23.92
C ALA A 61 -17.43 20.47 -23.03
N LYS A 62 -17.40 20.29 -21.70
CA LYS A 62 -17.12 21.37 -20.73
C LYS A 62 -16.08 20.96 -19.67
N PRO A 63 -14.84 20.62 -20.06
CA PRO A 63 -13.83 20.04 -19.16
C PRO A 63 -13.49 20.96 -17.98
N HIS A 64 -13.32 22.27 -18.19
CA HIS A 64 -13.00 23.19 -17.09
C HIS A 64 -14.13 23.31 -16.05
N GLN A 65 -15.39 23.29 -16.48
CA GLN A 65 -16.54 23.34 -15.58
C GLN A 65 -16.68 22.04 -14.79
N PHE A 66 -16.44 20.92 -15.48
CA PHE A 66 -16.39 19.61 -14.85
C PHE A 66 -15.26 19.52 -13.81
N LEU A 67 -14.02 19.94 -14.13
CA LEU A 67 -12.90 19.91 -13.18
C LEU A 67 -13.19 20.75 -11.92
N ALA A 68 -13.79 21.93 -12.07
CA ALA A 68 -14.19 22.77 -10.95
C ALA A 68 -15.32 22.15 -10.11
N TYR A 69 -16.28 21.46 -10.75
CA TYR A 69 -17.31 20.68 -10.09
C TYR A 69 -16.72 19.49 -9.34
N ALA A 70 -15.87 18.72 -10.01
CA ALA A 70 -15.24 17.52 -9.49
C ALA A 70 -14.37 17.82 -8.27
N GLN A 71 -13.58 18.89 -8.31
CA GLN A 71 -12.81 19.32 -7.13
C GLN A 71 -13.71 19.64 -5.92
N LYS A 72 -14.84 20.33 -6.13
CA LYS A 72 -15.79 20.61 -5.03
C LYS A 72 -16.43 19.34 -4.49
N ALA A 73 -16.86 18.44 -5.38
CA ALA A 73 -17.45 17.16 -5.01
C ALA A 73 -16.46 16.28 -4.24
N LEU A 74 -15.21 16.18 -4.69
CA LEU A 74 -14.14 15.45 -3.99
C LEU A 74 -13.89 16.01 -2.58
N VAL A 75 -13.79 17.34 -2.44
CA VAL A 75 -13.61 17.98 -1.13
C VAL A 75 -14.76 17.61 -0.18
N TRP A 76 -16.00 17.59 -0.67
CA TRP A 76 -17.16 17.23 0.15
C TRP A 76 -17.16 15.76 0.57
N GLN A 77 -16.92 14.84 -0.37
CA GLN A 77 -16.88 13.39 -0.08
C GLN A 77 -15.78 13.07 0.93
N LEU A 78 -14.55 13.55 0.68
CA LEU A 78 -13.42 13.33 1.58
C LEU A 78 -13.64 13.98 2.95
N THR A 79 -14.25 15.16 3.02
CA THR A 79 -14.60 15.79 4.32
C THR A 79 -15.57 14.91 5.12
N ASP A 80 -16.55 14.31 4.47
CA ASP A 80 -17.50 13.42 5.13
C ASP A 80 -16.82 12.14 5.64
N GLN A 81 -15.90 11.58 4.86
CA GLN A 81 -15.10 10.42 5.26
C GLN A 81 -14.20 10.71 6.45
N ILE A 82 -13.41 11.79 6.41
CA ILE A 82 -12.58 12.21 7.56
C ILE A 82 -13.42 12.39 8.82
N ARG A 83 -14.65 12.90 8.70
CA ARG A 83 -15.58 13.04 9.84
C ARG A 83 -16.05 11.70 10.37
N ARG A 84 -16.27 10.71 9.50
CA ARG A 84 -16.63 9.34 9.89
C ARG A 84 -15.47 8.65 10.59
N ASP A 85 -14.26 8.73 10.03
CA ASP A 85 -13.06 8.12 10.59
C ASP A 85 -12.76 8.69 11.98
N ARG A 86 -12.81 10.02 12.13
CA ARG A 86 -12.65 10.69 13.43
C ARG A 86 -13.70 10.30 14.48
N ARG A 87 -14.91 9.89 14.07
CA ARG A 87 -15.95 9.42 15.01
C ARG A 87 -15.71 7.97 15.44
N GLN A 88 -15.04 7.18 14.61
CA GLN A 88 -14.65 5.81 14.94
C GLN A 88 -13.41 5.80 15.86
N ASP A 89 -12.54 6.79 15.73
CA ASP A 89 -11.35 6.99 16.58
C ASP A 89 -11.64 7.61 17.96
N VAL A 90 -12.87 8.06 18.25
CA VAL A 90 -13.23 8.48 19.61
C VAL A 90 -13.25 7.23 20.49
N PRO A 91 -12.39 7.12 21.51
CA PRO A 91 -12.43 5.98 22.41
C PRO A 91 -13.80 5.94 23.10
N ARG A 92 -14.61 4.93 22.78
CA ARG A 92 -15.70 4.52 23.68
C ARG A 92 -15.06 4.18 25.02
N GLU A 93 -15.62 4.70 26.10
CA GLU A 93 -15.13 4.55 27.47
C GLU A 93 -14.61 3.13 27.75
N ALA A 94 -13.49 3.06 28.47
CA ALA A 94 -12.71 1.86 28.75
C ALA A 94 -13.54 0.76 29.43
N GLY A 95 -14.14 -0.10 28.61
CA GLY A 95 -14.63 -1.41 29.00
C GLY A 95 -13.64 -2.47 28.51
N ASP A 96 -13.06 -3.19 29.46
CA ASP A 96 -12.16 -4.34 29.28
C ASP A 96 -12.57 -5.23 28.09
N GLN A 97 -11.73 -5.28 27.06
CA GLN A 97 -11.92 -6.12 25.88
C GLN A 97 -10.62 -6.88 25.60
N THR A 98 -10.55 -8.06 26.18
CA THR A 98 -9.70 -9.17 25.73
C THR A 98 -9.93 -9.39 24.22
N PRO A 99 -8.86 -9.68 23.44
CA PRO A 99 -8.80 -9.36 22.03
C PRO A 99 -9.62 -10.36 21.21
N LEU A 100 -10.68 -9.89 20.55
CA LEU A 100 -11.46 -10.69 19.61
C LEU A 100 -11.76 -9.89 18.34
N ILE A 101 -10.74 -9.67 17.51
CA ILE A 101 -10.94 -9.45 16.08
C ILE A 101 -9.79 -10.16 15.35
N GLU A 102 -9.98 -11.47 15.12
CA GLU A 102 -9.27 -12.19 14.07
C GLU A 102 -9.72 -11.62 12.71
N ALA A 103 -8.73 -11.28 11.91
CA ALA A 103 -8.83 -10.52 10.67
C ALA A 103 -9.69 -11.20 9.60
N VAL A 104 -10.65 -10.46 9.05
CA VAL A 104 -11.20 -10.75 7.72
C VAL A 104 -10.24 -10.13 6.72
N ALA A 105 -9.51 -10.96 5.98
CA ALA A 105 -8.62 -10.53 4.89
C ALA A 105 -9.46 -10.00 3.70
N SER A 106 -9.06 -8.86 3.14
CA SER A 106 -9.63 -8.27 1.92
C SER A 106 -9.18 -9.03 0.66
N ASP A 107 -9.88 -8.86 -0.48
CA ASP A 107 -9.48 -9.49 -1.75
C ASP A 107 -8.11 -8.99 -2.25
N GLU A 108 -7.73 -7.77 -1.87
CA GLU A 108 -6.40 -7.20 -2.08
C GLU A 108 -5.35 -7.91 -1.19
N ASP A 109 -5.70 -8.23 0.06
CA ASP A 109 -4.89 -9.11 0.92
C ASP A 109 -4.78 -10.53 0.35
N ILE A 110 -5.75 -11.03 -0.40
CA ILE A 110 -5.67 -12.36 -1.04
C ILE A 110 -4.71 -12.32 -2.23
N LEU A 111 -4.77 -11.32 -3.09
CA LEU A 111 -3.87 -11.16 -4.23
C LEU A 111 -2.45 -10.79 -3.80
N ASP A 112 -2.30 -9.93 -2.79
CA ASP A 112 -1.01 -9.64 -2.15
C ASP A 112 -0.49 -10.84 -1.35
N ALA A 113 -1.34 -11.63 -0.69
CA ALA A 113 -0.92 -12.87 -0.06
C ALA A 113 -0.49 -13.91 -1.09
N ILE A 114 -1.13 -13.99 -2.26
CA ILE A 114 -0.72 -14.87 -3.37
C ILE A 114 0.64 -14.40 -3.91
N GLY A 115 0.78 -13.12 -4.25
CA GLY A 115 2.03 -12.53 -4.74
C GLY A 115 3.17 -12.64 -3.71
N LEU A 116 2.88 -12.42 -2.42
CA LEU A 116 3.83 -12.56 -1.33
C LEU A 116 4.18 -14.02 -1.05
N LYS A 117 3.23 -14.95 -1.17
CA LYS A 117 3.48 -16.39 -1.04
C LYS A 117 4.35 -16.91 -2.18
N ASP A 118 4.10 -16.44 -3.41
CA ASP A 118 4.91 -16.78 -4.58
C ASP A 118 6.32 -16.18 -4.45
N PHE A 119 6.43 -14.94 -3.99
CA PHE A 119 7.72 -14.29 -3.72
C PHE A 119 8.50 -14.96 -2.58
N ARG A 120 7.83 -15.34 -1.47
CA ARG A 120 8.43 -16.10 -0.37
C ARG A 120 8.97 -17.45 -0.84
N THR A 121 8.18 -18.17 -1.64
CA THR A 121 8.58 -19.45 -2.22
C THR A 121 9.80 -19.29 -3.12
N TYR A 122 9.80 -18.26 -3.96
CA TYR A 122 10.92 -17.90 -4.82
C TYR A 122 12.21 -17.58 -4.02
N LEU A 123 12.12 -16.76 -2.96
CA LEU A 123 13.27 -16.45 -2.10
C LEU A 123 13.84 -17.70 -1.41
N ILE A 124 12.97 -18.59 -0.94
CA ILE A 124 13.38 -19.85 -0.30
C ILE A 124 14.10 -20.75 -1.31
N GLN A 125 13.61 -20.86 -2.54
CA GLN A 125 14.26 -21.64 -3.59
C GLN A 125 15.61 -21.04 -4.00
N LEU A 126 15.67 -19.72 -4.21
CA LEU A 126 16.89 -19.00 -4.60
C LEU A 126 18.01 -19.17 -3.58
N ILE A 127 17.69 -19.02 -2.28
CA ILE A 127 18.66 -19.15 -1.21
C ILE A 127 18.92 -20.62 -0.85
N GLY A 128 17.94 -21.51 -1.01
CA GLY A 128 18.12 -22.95 -0.84
C GLY A 128 19.10 -23.56 -1.85
N GLY A 129 19.18 -23.01 -3.06
CA GLY A 129 20.09 -23.50 -4.11
C GLY A 129 21.52 -22.94 -4.07
N ALA A 130 21.74 -21.73 -3.54
CA ALA A 130 23.04 -21.04 -3.66
C ALA A 130 23.47 -20.24 -2.41
N GLY A 131 22.67 -20.24 -1.34
CA GLY A 131 22.94 -19.51 -0.11
C GLY A 131 23.83 -20.27 0.87
N THR A 132 24.37 -19.55 1.86
CA THR A 132 25.06 -20.17 3.01
C THR A 132 24.06 -20.68 4.03
N THR A 133 24.44 -21.67 4.85
CA THR A 133 23.59 -22.21 5.92
C THR A 133 23.09 -21.13 6.89
N GLY A 134 23.88 -20.09 7.13
CA GLY A 134 23.48 -18.95 7.97
C GLY A 134 22.41 -18.06 7.33
N GLU A 135 22.55 -17.78 6.03
CA GLU A 135 21.55 -17.03 5.25
C GLU A 135 20.22 -17.79 5.20
N TRP A 136 20.27 -19.10 4.97
CA TRP A 136 19.10 -19.96 4.97
C TRP A 136 18.40 -20.01 6.34
N ARG A 137 19.16 -20.18 7.42
CA ARG A 137 18.62 -20.17 8.81
C ARG A 137 17.95 -18.86 9.16
N PHE A 138 18.54 -17.74 8.75
CA PHE A 138 17.94 -16.43 8.93
C PHE A 138 16.66 -16.29 8.11
N LEU A 139 16.71 -16.64 6.82
CA LEU A 139 15.56 -16.54 5.90
C LEU A 139 14.38 -17.39 6.35
N VAL A 140 14.60 -18.66 6.71
CA VAL A 140 13.55 -19.57 7.20
C VAL A 140 13.03 -19.08 8.56
N GLY A 141 13.94 -18.70 9.45
CA GLY A 141 13.58 -18.15 10.75
C GLY A 141 12.66 -16.93 10.65
N THR A 142 12.87 -16.05 9.67
CA THR A 142 12.02 -14.86 9.50
C THR A 142 10.80 -15.09 8.62
N LEU A 143 10.91 -15.82 7.49
CA LEU A 143 9.82 -15.95 6.50
C LEU A 143 8.87 -17.13 6.77
N VAL A 144 9.36 -18.20 7.39
CA VAL A 144 8.57 -19.41 7.66
C VAL A 144 8.15 -19.43 9.13
N ASP A 145 9.13 -19.27 10.02
CA ASP A 145 8.90 -19.39 11.46
C ASP A 145 8.45 -18.08 12.13
N GLN A 146 8.49 -16.95 11.41
CA GLN A 146 8.11 -15.61 11.89
C GLN A 146 8.81 -15.16 13.18
N LEU A 147 10.05 -15.61 13.38
CA LEU A 147 10.84 -15.34 14.58
C LEU A 147 11.56 -14.00 14.50
N THR A 148 11.69 -13.35 15.64
CA THR A 148 12.56 -12.18 15.81
C THR A 148 14.05 -12.59 15.76
N PRO A 149 14.98 -11.66 15.47
CA PRO A 149 16.41 -11.95 15.49
C PRO A 149 16.94 -12.50 16.83
N GLU A 150 16.24 -12.21 17.93
CA GLU A 150 16.55 -12.72 19.27
C GLU A 150 16.12 -14.18 19.42
N GLU A 151 14.93 -14.53 18.93
CA GLU A 151 14.43 -15.89 18.93
C GLU A 151 15.20 -16.78 17.95
N ILE A 152 15.64 -16.23 16.81
CA ILE A 152 16.55 -16.92 15.86
C ILE A 152 17.89 -17.20 16.54
N ALA A 153 18.44 -16.24 17.27
CA ALA A 153 19.69 -16.41 18.01
C ALA A 153 19.57 -17.56 19.03
N THR A 154 18.49 -17.57 19.79
CA THR A 154 18.18 -18.62 20.78
C THR A 154 17.95 -19.99 20.11
N LYS A 155 17.14 -20.05 19.04
CA LYS A 155 16.80 -21.29 18.31
C LYS A 155 18.03 -21.99 17.73
N TYR A 156 18.99 -21.21 17.22
CA TYR A 156 20.21 -21.75 16.60
C TYR A 156 21.44 -21.70 17.50
N GLY A 157 21.30 -21.31 18.77
CA GLY A 157 22.39 -21.27 19.76
C GLY A 157 23.53 -20.33 19.39
N VAL A 158 23.25 -19.22 18.71
CA VAL A 158 24.25 -18.24 18.26
C VAL A 158 24.04 -16.88 18.91
N GLY A 159 25.08 -16.06 19.00
CA GLY A 159 24.94 -14.67 19.44
C GLY A 159 24.16 -13.81 18.45
N ARG A 160 23.47 -12.77 18.95
CA ARG A 160 22.72 -11.79 18.13
C ARG A 160 23.55 -11.19 17.00
N ALA A 161 24.82 -10.90 17.25
CA ALA A 161 25.75 -10.37 16.25
C ALA A 161 25.92 -11.29 15.03
N THR A 162 25.86 -12.62 15.25
CA THR A 162 25.93 -13.63 14.19
C THR A 162 24.67 -13.63 13.33
N VAL A 163 23.50 -13.46 13.94
CA VAL A 163 22.21 -13.34 13.23
C VAL A 163 22.18 -12.09 12.36
N PHE A 164 22.65 -10.94 12.87
CA PHE A 164 22.78 -9.71 12.06
C PHE A 164 23.83 -9.84 10.95
N ARG A 165 24.86 -10.66 11.11
CA ARG A 165 25.81 -10.98 10.04
C ARG A 165 25.14 -11.81 8.94
N TRP A 166 24.33 -12.81 9.30
CA TRP A 166 23.54 -13.59 8.35
C TRP A 166 22.56 -12.71 7.58
N ARG A 167 21.85 -11.80 8.25
CA ARG A 167 20.99 -10.80 7.60
C ARG A 167 21.74 -9.98 6.56
N ARG A 168 22.91 -9.41 6.91
CA ARG A 168 23.70 -8.58 6.00
C ARG A 168 24.20 -9.37 4.79
N SER A 169 24.62 -10.62 5.00
CA SER A 169 25.06 -11.50 3.92
C SER A 169 23.92 -11.82 2.96
N LEU A 170 22.75 -12.19 3.52
CA LEU A 170 21.54 -12.45 2.77
C LEU A 170 21.12 -11.23 1.93
N LEU A 171 21.05 -10.04 2.54
CA LEU A 171 20.67 -8.81 1.84
C LEU A 171 21.63 -8.49 0.69
N ARG A 172 22.94 -8.62 0.90
CA ARG A 172 23.94 -8.38 -0.16
C ARG A 172 23.73 -9.34 -1.34
N ARG A 173 23.45 -10.61 -1.04
CA ARG A 173 23.17 -11.63 -2.06
C ARG A 173 21.88 -11.31 -2.81
N LEU A 174 20.81 -10.97 -2.10
CA LEU A 174 19.53 -10.62 -2.72
C LEU A 174 19.66 -9.39 -3.62
N VAL A 175 20.36 -8.35 -3.18
CA VAL A 175 20.64 -7.16 -4.02
C VAL A 175 21.41 -7.56 -5.28
N HIS A 176 22.41 -8.44 -5.18
CA HIS A 176 23.17 -8.89 -6.35
C HIS A 176 22.34 -9.72 -7.35
N HIS A 177 21.39 -10.53 -6.88
CA HIS A 177 20.57 -11.38 -7.74
C HIS A 177 19.27 -10.73 -8.22
N LEU A 178 18.77 -9.70 -7.52
CA LEU A 178 17.51 -9.01 -7.86
C LEU A 178 17.75 -7.65 -8.54
N ALA A 179 18.94 -7.06 -8.43
CA ALA A 179 19.31 -5.88 -9.21
C ALA A 179 19.95 -6.33 -10.55
N PRO A 180 19.50 -5.82 -11.70
CA PRO A 180 20.21 -6.07 -12.96
C PRO A 180 21.59 -5.40 -12.92
N PRO A 181 22.67 -6.09 -13.32
CA PRO A 181 23.93 -5.42 -13.58
C PRO A 181 23.79 -4.62 -14.88
N GLU A 182 24.14 -3.33 -14.85
CA GLU A 182 24.43 -2.50 -16.04
C GLU A 182 23.30 -1.75 -16.80
N SER A 183 22.26 -1.22 -16.14
CA SER A 183 21.36 -0.25 -16.81
C SER A 183 21.25 1.12 -16.11
N PHE A 184 22.32 1.57 -15.46
CA PHE A 184 22.39 2.91 -14.85
C PHE A 184 23.41 3.85 -15.52
N LEU A 185 23.94 3.48 -16.69
CA LEU A 185 24.74 4.35 -17.53
C LEU A 185 24.29 4.21 -18.99
N GLU A 186 23.16 4.82 -19.31
CA GLU A 186 22.86 5.44 -20.62
C GLU A 186 21.68 6.40 -20.47
#